data_AF-A0A6B2LT79-F1
#
_entry.id   AF-A0A6B2LT79-F1
#
_cell.length_a   1.000
_cell.length_b   1.000
_cell.length_c   1.000
_cell.angle_alpha   90.00
_cell.angle_beta   90.00
_cell.angle_gamma   90.00
#
_symmetry.space_group_name_H-M   'P 1'
#
loop_
_entity.id
_entity.type
_entity.pdbx_description
1 polymer ?
#
loop_
_entity_poly.entity_id
_entity_poly.type
_entity_poly.pdbx_seq_one_letter_code
_entity_poly.pdbx_strand_id
1 'polypeptide(L)'
;MKYGGLWEIPVYDLVDISSQPIRAVSSMDPVGTRTELYNLYKSNFDHHYQSNRVPFGIFIHPAWLLADTTRIQLLNQLIDELAKLPDVFFVSGSDLIHYMQNPT
;
A
#
# COMPACT_ATOMS: atom_id res chain seq x y z
N MET A 1 -19.25 15.29 17.03
CA MET A 1 -19.70 13.95 17.45
C MET A 1 -18.47 13.10 17.71
N LYS A 2 -18.45 12.28 18.78
CA LYS A 2 -17.34 11.36 19.10
C LYS A 2 -17.92 9.93 19.10
N TYR A 3 -17.41 9.06 18.24
CA TYR A 3 -17.85 7.67 18.14
C TYR A 3 -16.87 6.77 18.89
N GLY A 4 -17.20 6.41 20.13
CA GLY A 4 -16.37 5.50 20.92
C GLY A 4 -16.32 4.11 20.28
N GLY A 5 -15.13 3.54 20.13
CA GLY A 5 -14.91 2.19 19.59
C GLY A 5 -14.79 2.11 18.07
N LEU A 6 -14.98 3.21 17.33
CA LEU A 6 -14.74 3.25 15.90
C LEU A 6 -13.23 3.33 15.62
N TRP A 7 -12.73 2.44 14.78
CA TRP A 7 -11.38 2.45 14.24
C TRP A 7 -11.39 2.94 12.81
N GLU A 8 -10.38 3.73 12.44
CA GLU A 8 -10.14 4.19 11.08
C GLU A 8 -8.82 3.58 10.59
N ILE A 9 -8.89 2.89 9.45
CA ILE A 9 -7.71 2.51 8.68
C ILE A 9 -7.61 3.54 7.54
N PRO A 10 -6.70 4.52 7.64
CA PRO A 10 -6.60 5.57 6.64
C PRO A 10 -6.16 5.00 5.29
N VAL A 11 -6.76 5.54 4.23
CA VAL A 11 -6.37 5.30 2.84
C VAL A 11 -5.45 6.45 2.42
N TYR A 12 -4.14 6.22 2.47
CA TYR A 12 -3.15 7.21 2.07
C TYR A 12 -2.96 7.25 0.55
N ASP A 13 -2.60 8.42 0.04
CA ASP A 13 -2.16 8.54 -1.35
C ASP A 13 -0.82 7.83 -1.55
N LEU A 14 -0.71 7.07 -2.64
CA LEU A 14 0.58 6.81 -3.25
C LEU A 14 1.14 8.12 -3.78
N VAL A 15 2.39 8.41 -3.45
CA VAL A 15 3.06 9.65 -3.84
C VAL A 15 4.24 9.37 -4.77
N ASP A 16 4.51 10.29 -5.69
CA ASP A 16 5.74 10.30 -6.46
C ASP A 16 6.83 11.00 -5.64
N ILE A 17 7.60 10.19 -4.91
CA ILE A 17 8.70 10.64 -4.04
C ILE A 17 9.87 11.23 -4.87
N SER A 18 9.96 10.89 -6.16
CA SER A 18 10.99 11.42 -7.05
C SER A 18 10.69 12.84 -7.55
N SER A 19 9.41 13.23 -7.53
CA SER A 19 8.97 14.58 -7.94
C SER A 19 9.34 15.65 -6.91
N GLN A 20 9.56 16.88 -7.42
CA GLN A 20 9.79 18.07 -6.58
C GLN A 20 8.87 19.21 -7.06
N PRO A 21 7.91 19.67 -6.23
CA PRO A 21 7.55 19.12 -4.91
C PRO A 21 7.00 17.68 -5.01
N ILE A 22 7.01 16.91 -3.92
CA ILE A 22 6.37 15.58 -3.86
C ILE A 22 4.90 15.70 -4.26
N ARG A 23 4.42 14.81 -5.12
CA ARG A 23 3.07 14.83 -5.67
C ARG A 23 2.27 13.60 -5.25
N ALA A 24 1.04 13.80 -4.81
CA ALA A 24 0.06 12.72 -4.72
C ALA A 24 -0.27 12.21 -6.13
N VAL A 25 -0.32 10.88 -6.27
CA VAL A 25 -0.65 10.19 -7.52
C VAL A 25 -2.07 9.64 -7.45
N SER A 26 -2.36 8.79 -6.47
CA SER A 26 -3.71 8.27 -6.23
C SER A 26 -3.81 7.57 -4.87
N SER A 27 -4.98 7.63 -4.23
CA SER A 27 -5.30 6.84 -3.03
C SER A 27 -5.74 5.40 -3.36
N MET A 28 -6.13 5.13 -4.61
CA MET A 28 -6.52 3.80 -5.10
C MET A 28 -6.42 3.73 -6.63
N ASP A 29 -6.32 2.53 -7.20
CA ASP A 29 -6.38 2.31 -8.65
C ASP A 29 -5.47 3.24 -9.49
N PRO A 30 -4.16 3.37 -9.17
CA PRO A 30 -3.26 4.29 -9.87
C PRO A 30 -3.21 4.00 -11.37
N VAL A 31 -3.05 5.04 -12.19
CA VAL A 31 -2.90 4.92 -13.64
C VAL A 31 -1.42 5.04 -14.00
N GLY A 32 -0.95 4.13 -14.85
CA GLY A 32 0.41 4.14 -15.35
C GLY A 32 0.72 2.86 -16.11
N THR A 33 1.89 2.83 -16.74
CA THR A 33 2.47 1.60 -17.29
C THR A 33 2.86 0.65 -16.17
N ARG A 34 3.05 -0.65 -16.50
CA ARG A 34 3.54 -1.64 -15.54
C ARG A 34 4.79 -1.16 -14.79
N THR A 35 5.76 -0.58 -15.48
CA THR A 35 7.01 -0.10 -14.86
C THR A 35 6.78 1.08 -13.92
N GLU A 36 5.97 2.06 -14.33
CA GLU A 36 5.62 3.21 -13.48
C GLU A 36 4.88 2.77 -12.22
N LEU A 37 3.90 1.88 -12.37
CA LEU A 37 3.15 1.33 -11.24
C LEU A 37 4.06 0.54 -10.30
N TYR A 38 5.01 -0.23 -10.83
CA TYR A 38 5.97 -0.99 -10.01
C TYR A 38 6.80 -0.07 -9.14
N ASN A 39 7.39 0.94 -9.78
CA ASN A 39 8.24 1.90 -9.11
C ASN A 39 7.44 2.72 -8.10
N LEU A 40 6.19 3.08 -8.43
CA LEU A 40 5.30 3.78 -7.51
C LEU A 40 5.05 2.96 -6.25
N TYR A 41 4.57 1.73 -6.37
CA TYR A 41 4.31 0.88 -5.19
C TYR A 41 5.59 0.58 -4.42
N LYS A 42 6.70 0.25 -5.11
CA LYS A 42 7.96 -0.10 -4.44
C LYS A 42 8.56 1.08 -3.68
N SER A 43 8.58 2.27 -4.27
CA SER A 43 9.10 3.47 -3.60
C SER A 43 8.26 3.88 -2.39
N ASN A 44 6.92 3.77 -2.49
CA ASN A 44 6.03 4.03 -1.36
C ASN A 44 6.21 2.99 -0.25
N PHE A 45 6.30 1.71 -0.59
CA PHE A 45 6.65 0.67 0.40
C PHE A 45 7.99 0.98 1.08
N ASP A 46 9.04 1.30 0.31
CA ASP A 46 10.36 1.59 0.86
C ASP A 46 10.33 2.79 1.81
N HIS A 47 9.56 3.82 1.49
CA HIS A 47 9.37 4.96 2.37
C HIS A 47 8.72 4.57 3.70
N HIS A 48 7.66 3.75 3.67
CA HIS A 48 7.03 3.23 4.89
C HIS A 48 8.02 2.36 5.69
N TYR A 49 8.71 1.46 5.01
CA TYR A 49 9.60 0.48 5.61
C TYR A 49 10.84 1.10 6.28
N GLN A 50 11.37 2.19 5.70
CA GLN A 50 12.56 2.90 6.18
C GLN A 50 12.25 4.04 7.17
N SER A 51 10.99 4.42 7.34
CA SER A 51 10.58 5.51 8.24
C SER A 51 9.93 4.98 9.52
N ASN A 52 8.75 5.46 9.88
CA ASN A 52 8.04 5.10 11.11
C ASN A 52 7.19 3.83 10.97
N ARG A 53 7.26 3.12 9.83
CA ARG A 53 6.56 1.85 9.59
C ARG A 53 5.06 1.94 9.81
N VAL A 54 4.45 3.08 9.46
CA VAL A 54 2.99 3.16 9.35
C VAL A 54 2.49 2.11 8.34
N PRO A 55 1.32 1.48 8.57
CA PRO A 55 0.82 0.44 7.68
C PRO A 55 0.77 0.89 6.23
N PHE A 56 1.32 0.08 5.33
CA PHE A 56 1.28 0.31 3.89
C PHE A 56 0.09 -0.44 3.28
N GLY A 57 -0.90 0.31 2.79
CA GLY A 57 -2.10 -0.26 2.18
C GLY A 57 -2.02 -0.34 0.67
N ILE A 58 -2.47 -1.46 0.09
CA ILE A 58 -2.71 -1.61 -1.35
C ILE A 58 -4.23 -1.61 -1.56
N PHE A 59 -4.80 -0.45 -1.88
CA PHE A 59 -6.23 -0.26 -2.08
C PHE A 59 -6.57 -0.26 -3.58
N ILE A 60 -7.26 -1.31 -4.03
CA ILE A 60 -7.56 -1.53 -5.45
C ILE A 60 -8.95 -2.13 -5.64
N HIS A 61 -9.58 -1.82 -6.78
CA HIS A 61 -10.81 -2.47 -7.23
C HIS A 61 -10.51 -3.63 -8.20
N PRO A 62 -11.32 -4.71 -8.18
CA PRO A 62 -11.19 -5.79 -9.16
C PRO A 62 -11.27 -5.31 -10.62
N ALA A 63 -12.12 -4.32 -10.90
CA ALA A 63 -12.24 -3.74 -12.24
C ALA A 63 -10.92 -3.13 -12.74
N TRP A 64 -10.11 -2.54 -11.85
CA TRP A 64 -8.80 -2.00 -12.20
C TRP A 64 -7.82 -3.12 -12.59
N LEU A 65 -7.86 -4.28 -11.91
CA LEU A 65 -7.04 -5.44 -12.29
C LEU A 65 -7.50 -6.07 -13.60
N LEU A 66 -8.81 -6.20 -13.80
CA LEU A 66 -9.38 -6.83 -15.00
C LEU A 66 -9.20 -5.97 -16.26
N ALA A 67 -9.09 -4.65 -16.11
CA ALA A 67 -8.83 -3.73 -17.21
C ALA A 67 -7.42 -3.90 -17.83
N ASP A 68 -6.46 -4.43 -17.09
CA ASP A 68 -5.09 -4.68 -17.58
C ASP A 68 -4.43 -5.80 -16.77
N THR A 69 -4.29 -6.98 -17.40
CA THR A 69 -3.72 -8.18 -16.76
C THR A 69 -2.25 -8.03 -16.37
N THR A 70 -1.53 -7.01 -16.86
CA THR A 70 -0.15 -6.76 -16.41
C THR A 70 -0.11 -6.25 -14.97
N ARG A 71 -1.20 -5.68 -14.46
CA ARG A 71 -1.34 -5.17 -13.08
C ARG A 71 -1.36 -6.30 -12.04
N ILE A 72 -2.01 -7.43 -12.34
CA ILE A 72 -1.97 -8.58 -11.40
C ILE A 72 -0.58 -9.23 -11.37
N GLN A 73 0.09 -9.33 -12.52
CA GLN A 73 1.46 -9.88 -12.62
C GLN A 73 2.45 -9.02 -11.83
N LEU A 74 2.31 -7.70 -11.95
CA LEU A 74 3.04 -6.71 -11.17
C LEU A 74 2.83 -6.87 -9.66
N LEU A 75 1.58 -6.92 -9.19
CA LEU A 75 1.30 -7.02 -7.77
C LEU A 75 1.79 -8.33 -7.19
N ASN A 76 1.63 -9.45 -7.91
CA ASN A 76 2.18 -10.73 -7.49
C ASN A 76 3.71 -10.67 -7.37
N GLN A 77 4.40 -10.09 -8.35
CA GLN A 77 5.85 -9.90 -8.28
C GLN A 77 6.25 -9.07 -7.05
N LEU A 78 5.59 -7.93 -6.82
CA LEU A 78 5.86 -7.07 -5.68
C LEU A 78 5.65 -7.84 -4.36
N ILE A 79 4.50 -8.51 -4.21
CA ILE A 79 4.18 -9.30 -3.01
C ILE A 79 5.21 -10.40 -2.77
N ASP A 80 5.61 -11.15 -3.80
CA ASP A 80 6.62 -12.21 -3.70
C ASP A 80 7.99 -11.67 -3.28
N GLU A 81 8.35 -10.46 -3.71
CA GLU A 81 9.60 -9.79 -3.29
C GLU A 81 9.52 -9.32 -1.84
N LEU A 82 8.42 -8.67 -1.45
CA LEU A 82 8.22 -8.14 -0.10
C LEU A 82 8.05 -9.25 0.94
N ALA A 83 7.41 -10.37 0.60
CA ALA A 83 7.22 -11.52 1.48
C ALA A 83 8.53 -12.24 1.85
N LYS A 84 9.64 -11.94 1.16
CA LYS A 84 10.99 -12.45 1.52
C LYS A 84 11.63 -11.64 2.66
N LEU A 85 11.09 -10.47 2.99
CA LEU A 85 11.58 -9.66 4.11
C LEU A 85 11.08 -10.29 5.42
N PRO A 86 11.98 -10.55 6.39
CA PRO A 86 11.64 -11.34 7.58
C PRO A 86 10.65 -10.64 8.54
N ASP A 87 10.47 -9.34 8.36
CA ASP A 87 9.68 -8.45 9.21
C ASP A 87 8.53 -7.77 8.44
N VAL A 88 8.06 -8.39 7.34
CA VAL A 88 6.92 -7.93 6.55
C VAL A 88 5.82 -8.97 6.56
N PHE A 89 4.60 -8.52 6.88
CA PHE A 89 3.42 -9.37 7.00
C PHE A 89 2.29 -8.81 6.15
N PHE A 90 1.67 -9.67 5.35
CA PHE A 90 0.42 -9.37 4.64
C PHE A 90 -0.74 -9.82 5.52
N VAL A 91 -1.51 -8.86 6.01
CA VAL A 91 -2.55 -9.09 7.02
C VAL A 91 -3.87 -8.48 6.60
N SER A 92 -4.97 -8.94 7.20
CA SER A 92 -6.26 -8.29 7.01
C SER A 92 -6.35 -6.97 7.80
N GLY A 93 -7.32 -6.12 7.46
CA GLY A 93 -7.59 -4.91 8.25
C GLY A 93 -7.95 -5.21 9.71
N SER A 94 -8.64 -6.34 9.96
CA SER A 94 -8.97 -6.78 11.32
C SER A 94 -7.74 -7.17 12.12
N ASP A 95 -6.80 -7.91 11.51
CA ASP A 95 -5.55 -8.29 12.16
C ASP A 95 -4.68 -7.07 12.46
N LEU A 96 -4.66 -6.08 11.56
CA LEU A 96 -4.00 -4.80 11.79
C LEU A 96 -4.59 -4.08 13.01
N ILE A 97 -5.93 -4.00 13.12
CA ILE A 97 -6.58 -3.37 14.28
C ILE A 97 -6.26 -4.14 15.57
N HIS A 98 -6.29 -5.48 15.54
CA HIS A 98 -5.92 -6.29 16.69
C HIS A 98 -4.47 -6.04 17.12
N TYR A 99 -3.53 -5.93 16.17
CA TYR A 99 -2.15 -5.58 16.47
C TYR A 99 -2.05 -4.18 17.11
N MET A 100 -2.77 -3.18 16.57
CA MET A 100 -2.77 -1.82 17.11
C MET A 100 -3.36 -1.73 18.53
N GLN A 101 -4.30 -2.62 18.88
CA GLN A 101 -4.88 -2.71 20.22
C GLN A 101 -3.90 -3.30 21.24
N ASN A 102 -3.00 -4.19 20.81
CA ASN A 102 -2.01 -4.82 21.68
C ASN A 102 -0.70 -5.12 20.90
N PRO A 103 0.15 -4.10 20.69
CA PRO A 103 1.38 -4.26 19.92
C PRO A 103 2.37 -5.19 20.62
N THR A 104 3.06 -6.00 19.83
CA THR A 104 4.15 -6.89 20.26
C THR A 104 5.42 -6.62 19.48
#